data_AF-A0A538AKL6-F1
#
_entry.id   AF-A0A538AKL6-F1
#
_cell.length_a   1.000
_cell.length_b   1.000
_cell.length_c   1.000
_cell.angle_alpha   90.00
_cell.angle_beta   90.00
_cell.angle_gamma   90.00
#
_symmetry.space_group_name_H-M   'P 1'
#
loop_
_entity.id
_entity.type
_entity.pdbx_description
1 polymer ?
#
loop_
_entity_poly.entity_id
_entity_poly.type
_entity_poly.pdbx_seq_one_letter_code
_entity_poly.pdbx_strand_id
1 'polypeptide(L)'
;DLGRVCEPGTVRVEELMQIERYSHVMHIVSSVRGELAGGMTAFDALKASFPAGTVSGAPKIRAMEIIDDLEPTRRGPYAGAVGYFDFSGNLDTCIGLRTGYLRDGKAYLQAGAGIVADSVPEREEQETRDKARAFFVAVKA
;
A
#
# COMPACT_ATOMS: atom_id res chain seq x y z
N ASP A 1 2.34 0.02 13.49
CA ASP A 1 2.50 -1.36 12.99
C ASP A 1 3.76 -2.03 13.52
N LEU A 2 4.96 -1.57 13.15
CA LEU A 2 6.23 -2.16 13.61
C LEU A 2 6.36 -2.32 15.13
N GLY A 3 5.88 -1.36 15.92
CA GLY A 3 5.92 -1.45 17.39
C GLY A 3 5.16 -2.63 18.02
N ARG A 4 4.39 -3.41 17.25
CA ARG A 4 3.73 -4.65 17.72
C ARG A 4 4.64 -5.88 17.65
N VAL A 5 5.70 -5.83 16.84
CA VAL A 5 6.53 -7.00 16.48
C VAL A 5 8.03 -6.74 16.58
N CYS A 6 8.43 -5.48 16.81
CA CYS A 6 9.82 -5.10 17.03
C CYS A 6 10.16 -5.03 18.52
N GLU A 7 11.44 -5.21 18.86
CA GLU A 7 11.97 -4.99 20.21
C GLU A 7 11.65 -3.56 20.69
N PRO A 8 11.14 -3.38 21.92
CA PRO A 8 10.88 -2.05 22.47
C PRO A 8 12.11 -1.13 22.41
N GLY A 9 11.92 0.10 21.96
CA GLY A 9 13.00 1.09 21.82
C GLY A 9 13.81 0.99 20.52
N THR A 10 13.60 -0.03 19.68
CA THR A 10 14.31 -0.14 18.39
C THR A 10 13.61 0.55 17.22
N VAL A 11 12.28 0.74 17.33
CA VAL A 11 11.50 1.41 16.28
C VAL A 11 11.86 2.89 16.23
N ARG A 12 12.40 3.32 15.09
CA ARG A 12 12.81 4.69 14.83
C ARG A 12 12.47 5.11 13.41
N VAL A 13 12.23 6.41 13.23
CA VAL A 13 12.19 7.02 11.91
C VAL A 13 13.63 7.26 11.49
N GLU A 14 14.10 6.53 10.49
CA GLU A 14 15.47 6.62 9.97
C GLU A 14 15.62 7.83 9.06
N GLU A 15 14.62 8.07 8.21
CA GLU A 15 14.53 9.24 7.35
C GLU A 15 13.12 9.82 7.46
N LEU A 16 13.02 11.13 7.65
CA LEU A 16 11.74 11.82 7.81
C LEU A 16 11.53 12.82 6.68
N MET A 17 10.44 12.65 5.95
CA MET A 17 9.93 13.59 4.93
C MET A 17 10.96 13.99 3.87
N GLN A 18 11.76 13.03 3.41
CA GLN A 18 12.71 13.23 2.33
C GLN A 18 11.99 13.29 0.99
N ILE A 19 12.48 14.15 0.08
CA ILE A 19 11.96 14.22 -1.28
C ILE A 19 12.68 13.17 -2.12
N GLU A 20 11.96 12.14 -2.54
CA GLU A 20 12.42 11.19 -3.54
C GLU A 20 11.96 11.60 -4.93
N ARG A 21 12.89 11.65 -5.87
CA ARG A 21 12.62 12.02 -7.27
C ARG A 21 12.68 10.79 -8.16
N TYR A 22 11.56 10.47 -8.78
CA TYR A 22 11.44 9.44 -9.80
C TYR A 22 11.34 10.08 -11.20
N SER A 23 11.36 9.28 -12.26
CA SER A 23 11.41 9.75 -13.65
C SER A 23 10.30 10.75 -14.01
N HIS A 24 9.12 10.63 -13.40
CA HIS A 24 7.94 11.46 -13.74
C HIS A 24 7.19 12.02 -12.54
N VAL A 25 7.57 11.66 -11.30
CA VAL A 25 6.87 12.07 -10.07
C VAL A 25 7.88 12.25 -8.92
N MET A 26 7.48 13.02 -7.92
CA MET A 26 8.22 13.13 -6.65
C MET A 26 7.31 12.77 -5.49
N HIS A 27 7.84 12.06 -4.50
CA HIS A 27 7.14 11.71 -3.27
C HIS A 27 7.89 12.25 -2.06
N ILE A 28 7.14 12.63 -1.02
CA ILE A 28 7.70 12.81 0.32
C ILE A 28 7.69 11.44 0.99
N VAL A 29 8.86 10.93 1.32
CA VAL A 29 9.06 9.58 1.85
C VAL A 29 9.67 9.66 3.25
N SER A 30 9.18 8.79 4.13
CA SER A 30 9.77 8.57 5.44
C SER A 30 10.07 7.09 5.59
N SER A 31 11.28 6.75 6.01
CA SER A 31 11.70 5.39 6.33
C SER A 31 11.52 5.13 7.83
N VAL A 32 10.84 4.04 8.18
CA VAL A 32 10.68 3.61 9.57
C VAL A 32 11.27 2.21 9.70
N ARG A 33 12.18 2.04 10.66
CA ARG A 33 12.93 0.81 10.88
C ARG A 33 12.84 0.37 12.33
N GLY A 34 12.87 -0.94 12.56
CA GLY A 34 13.00 -1.54 13.89
C GLY A 34 13.65 -2.92 13.80
N GLU A 35 14.05 -3.47 14.93
CA GLU A 35 14.61 -4.83 15.01
C GLU A 35 13.50 -5.78 15.43
N LEU A 36 13.32 -6.91 14.74
CA LEU A 36 12.29 -7.88 15.08
C LEU A 36 12.52 -8.44 16.49
N ALA A 37 11.44 -8.58 17.25
CA ALA A 37 11.53 -9.14 18.58
C ALA A 37 11.90 -10.62 18.56
N GLY A 38 12.50 -11.11 19.64
CA GLY A 38 12.83 -12.53 19.80
C GLY A 38 11.63 -13.44 19.49
N GLY A 39 11.81 -14.38 18.56
CA GLY A 39 10.76 -15.31 18.13
C GLY A 39 9.78 -14.77 17.09
N MET A 40 9.90 -13.50 16.67
CA MET A 40 9.15 -12.95 15.55
C MET A 40 9.83 -13.23 14.22
N THR A 41 9.03 -13.35 13.17
CA THR A 41 9.51 -13.60 11.80
C THR A 41 9.15 -12.45 10.88
N ALA A 42 9.72 -12.44 9.67
CA ALA A 42 9.33 -11.50 8.63
C ALA A 42 7.84 -11.62 8.26
N PHE A 43 7.22 -12.79 8.43
CA PHE A 43 5.79 -12.98 8.23
C PHE A 43 4.95 -12.25 9.29
N ASP A 44 5.40 -12.24 10.55
CA ASP A 44 4.74 -11.47 11.62
C ASP A 44 4.82 -9.97 11.33
N ALA A 45 5.96 -9.52 10.79
CA ALA A 45 6.14 -8.14 10.31
C ALA A 45 5.13 -7.76 9.22
N LEU A 46 4.99 -8.62 8.20
CA LEU A 46 3.99 -8.42 7.15
C LEU A 46 2.58 -8.39 7.74
N LYS A 47 2.21 -9.37 8.56
CA LYS A 47 0.87 -9.45 9.16
C LYS A 47 0.53 -8.23 10.02
N ALA A 48 1.50 -7.70 10.78
CA ALA A 48 1.31 -6.52 11.62
C ALA A 48 1.14 -5.22 10.81
N SER A 49 1.77 -5.14 9.64
CA SER A 49 1.76 -3.97 8.76
C SER A 49 0.70 -4.01 7.66
N PHE A 50 0.16 -5.19 7.37
CA PHE A 50 -0.81 -5.42 6.30
C PHE A 50 -2.26 -5.09 6.71
N PRO A 51 -3.09 -4.57 5.79
CA PRO A 51 -2.69 -3.90 4.55
C PRO A 51 -2.01 -2.55 4.86
N ALA A 52 -1.27 -2.03 3.88
CA ALA A 52 -0.53 -0.79 4.06
C ALA A 52 -1.46 0.39 4.39
N GLY A 53 -1.02 1.27 5.30
CA GLY A 53 -1.81 2.43 5.75
C GLY A 53 -2.26 3.34 4.62
N THR A 54 -1.43 3.50 3.57
CA THR A 54 -1.74 4.35 2.40
C THR A 54 -2.91 3.85 1.55
N VAL A 55 -3.23 2.55 1.62
CA VAL A 55 -4.33 1.96 0.85
C VAL A 55 -5.55 1.65 1.72
N SER A 56 -5.42 1.70 3.05
CA SER A 56 -6.54 1.56 3.98
C SER A 56 -7.05 2.91 4.49
N GLY A 57 -6.17 3.74 5.05
CA GLY A 57 -6.50 4.90 5.88
C GLY A 57 -6.20 4.68 7.37
N ALA A 58 -6.52 5.69 8.19
CA ALA A 58 -6.27 5.71 9.62
C ALA A 58 -7.47 6.32 10.38
N PRO A 59 -7.95 5.71 11.48
CA PRO A 59 -7.53 4.41 12.06
C PRO A 59 -7.83 3.21 11.16
N LYS A 60 -6.88 2.27 11.01
CA LYS A 60 -6.88 1.21 9.98
C LYS A 60 -8.17 0.38 9.95
N ILE A 61 -8.61 -0.12 11.11
CA ILE A 61 -9.80 -0.98 11.21
C ILE A 61 -11.04 -0.23 10.74
N ARG A 62 -11.27 0.98 11.28
CA ARG A 62 -12.43 1.78 10.91
C ARG A 62 -12.41 2.18 9.44
N ALA A 63 -11.25 2.51 8.90
CA ALA A 63 -11.10 2.83 7.49
C ALA A 63 -11.44 1.63 6.59
N MET A 64 -11.02 0.41 6.97
CA MET A 64 -11.37 -0.81 6.23
C MET A 64 -12.87 -1.15 6.29
N GLU A 65 -13.54 -0.90 7.41
CA GLU A 65 -15.00 -1.06 7.50
C GLU A 65 -15.71 -0.11 6.54
N ILE A 66 -15.31 1.17 6.50
CA ILE A 66 -15.89 2.16 5.57
C ILE A 66 -15.62 1.77 4.11
N ILE A 67 -14.44 1.24 3.81
CA ILE A 67 -14.11 0.73 2.48
C ILE A 67 -15.05 -0.42 2.09
N ASP A 68 -15.28 -1.38 2.98
CA ASP A 68 -16.17 -2.53 2.73
C ASP A 68 -17.64 -2.08 2.56
N ASP A 69 -18.06 -1.06 3.31
CA ASP A 69 -19.41 -0.47 3.22
C ASP A 69 -19.63 0.29 1.89
N LEU A 70 -18.60 0.97 1.37
CA LEU A 70 -18.72 1.89 0.23
C LEU A 70 -18.32 1.26 -1.12
N GLU A 71 -17.34 0.36 -1.15
CA GLU A 71 -16.88 -0.23 -2.40
C GLU A 71 -17.84 -1.33 -2.88
N PRO A 72 -18.24 -1.33 -4.16
CA PRO A 72 -19.24 -2.29 -4.66
C PRO A 72 -18.70 -3.73 -4.78
N THR A 73 -17.39 -3.91 -4.68
CA THR A 73 -16.71 -5.19 -4.87
C THR A 73 -15.47 -5.28 -3.99
N ARG A 74 -15.14 -6.49 -3.51
CA ARG A 74 -13.88 -6.73 -2.82
C ARG A 74 -12.68 -6.46 -3.73
N ARG A 75 -11.61 -5.91 -3.15
CA ARG A 75 -10.39 -5.50 -3.86
C ARG A 75 -9.56 -6.65 -4.45
N GLY A 76 -9.69 -7.87 -3.92
CA GLY A 76 -8.88 -9.01 -4.38
C GLY A 76 -7.37 -8.70 -4.24
N PRO A 77 -6.55 -8.82 -5.31
CA PRO A 77 -5.12 -8.52 -5.24
C PRO A 77 -4.78 -7.02 -5.16
N TYR A 78 -5.70 -6.13 -5.55
CA TYR A 78 -5.46 -4.69 -5.46
C TYR A 78 -5.30 -4.25 -4.01
N ALA A 79 -4.37 -3.32 -3.77
CA ALA A 79 -3.99 -2.89 -2.41
C ALA A 79 -3.45 -4.01 -1.51
N GLY A 80 -3.20 -5.20 -2.08
CA GLY A 80 -2.53 -6.32 -1.41
C GLY A 80 -1.01 -6.16 -1.39
N ALA A 81 -0.30 -7.27 -1.25
CA ALA A 81 1.16 -7.31 -1.25
C ALA A 81 1.64 -8.29 -2.32
N VAL A 82 2.70 -7.91 -3.04
CA VAL A 82 3.40 -8.76 -4.01
C VAL A 82 4.87 -8.77 -3.63
N GLY A 83 5.49 -9.94 -3.56
CA GLY A 83 6.84 -10.05 -3.04
C GLY A 83 7.34 -11.48 -2.96
N TYR A 84 8.43 -11.68 -2.23
CA TYR A 84 9.03 -12.99 -2.02
C TYR A 84 9.36 -13.23 -0.54
N PHE A 85 9.45 -14.50 -0.19
CA PHE A 85 10.07 -14.99 1.03
C PHE A 85 11.21 -15.92 0.63
N ASP A 86 12.36 -15.80 1.29
CA ASP A 86 13.47 -16.72 1.06
C ASP A 86 13.65 -17.70 2.23
N PHE A 87 14.49 -18.72 2.01
CA PHE A 87 14.79 -19.74 3.02
C PHE A 87 15.66 -19.23 4.18
N SER A 88 16.21 -18.02 4.05
CA SER A 88 17.00 -17.35 5.09
C SER A 88 16.11 -16.50 6.02
N GLY A 89 14.80 -16.45 5.77
CA GLY A 89 13.83 -15.70 6.56
C GLY A 89 13.65 -14.26 6.13
N ASN A 90 14.21 -13.85 4.99
CA ASN A 90 14.01 -12.51 4.45
C ASN A 90 12.67 -12.41 3.71
N LEU A 91 12.11 -11.21 3.74
CA LEU A 91 10.91 -10.82 3.02
C LEU A 91 11.15 -9.47 2.36
N ASP A 92 10.75 -9.36 1.10
CA ASP A 92 10.55 -8.07 0.46
C ASP A 92 9.19 -8.07 -0.23
N THR A 93 8.43 -6.99 -0.04
CA THR A 93 7.09 -6.83 -0.62
C THR A 93 6.88 -5.40 -1.08
N CYS A 94 6.22 -5.25 -2.22
CA CYS A 94 5.60 -4.01 -2.63
C CYS A 94 4.08 -4.08 -2.45
N ILE A 95 3.43 -2.92 -2.37
CA ILE A 95 1.98 -2.83 -2.36
C ILE A 95 1.47 -3.10 -3.78
N GLY A 96 0.44 -3.93 -3.92
CA GLY A 96 -0.27 -4.24 -5.16
C GLY A 96 -1.08 -3.07 -5.72
N LEU A 97 -0.41 -1.93 -5.94
CA LEU A 97 -0.90 -0.78 -6.66
C LEU A 97 -0.34 -0.82 -8.08
N ARG A 98 -0.99 -0.09 -8.99
CA ARG A 98 -0.55 -0.04 -10.39
C ARG A 98 -0.27 -1.46 -10.91
N THR A 99 -1.28 -2.32 -10.82
CA THR A 99 -1.19 -3.74 -11.20
C THR A 99 -2.46 -4.12 -11.92
N GLY A 100 -2.33 -4.86 -13.03
CA GLY A 100 -3.46 -5.48 -13.72
C GLY A 100 -3.64 -6.93 -13.30
N TYR A 101 -4.85 -7.30 -12.89
CA TYR A 101 -5.20 -8.68 -12.57
C TYR A 101 -5.95 -9.31 -13.74
N LEU A 102 -5.41 -10.39 -14.30
CA LEU A 102 -6.02 -11.12 -15.41
C LEU A 102 -6.74 -12.34 -14.89
N ARG A 103 -8.04 -12.44 -15.17
CA ARG A 103 -8.85 -13.60 -14.80
C ARG A 103 -9.97 -13.79 -15.81
N ASP A 104 -10.18 -15.03 -16.25
CA ASP A 104 -11.30 -15.41 -17.12
C ASP A 104 -11.42 -14.53 -18.38
N GLY A 105 -10.27 -14.23 -19.00
CA GLY A 105 -10.18 -13.40 -20.21
C GLY A 105 -10.43 -11.90 -19.98
N LYS A 106 -10.53 -11.44 -18.73
CA LYS A 106 -10.73 -10.03 -18.36
C LYS A 106 -9.53 -9.47 -17.61
N ALA A 107 -9.16 -8.24 -17.92
CA ALA A 107 -8.20 -7.45 -17.17
C ALA A 107 -8.94 -6.54 -16.18
N TYR A 108 -8.61 -6.66 -14.89
CA TYR A 108 -9.13 -5.83 -13.82
C TYR A 108 -8.06 -4.79 -13.44
N LEU A 109 -8.45 -3.53 -13.51
CA LEU A 109 -7.61 -2.38 -13.18
C LEU A 109 -8.32 -1.59 -12.08
N GLN A 110 -7.61 -1.32 -11.00
CA GLN A 110 -8.14 -0.55 -9.87
C GLN A 110 -7.17 0.58 -9.50
N ALA A 111 -7.75 1.71 -9.13
CA ALA A 111 -7.06 2.89 -8.65
C ALA A 111 -7.91 3.56 -7.57
N GLY A 112 -7.26 4.29 -6.67
CA GLY A 112 -7.91 4.95 -5.54
C GLY A 112 -7.15 6.21 -5.13
N ALA A 113 -7.82 7.03 -4.32
CA ALA A 113 -7.30 8.25 -3.73
C ALA A 113 -7.54 8.23 -2.21
N GLY A 114 -6.68 8.91 -1.47
CA GLY A 114 -6.80 9.02 -0.02
C GLY A 114 -7.66 10.21 0.34
N ILE A 115 -8.78 9.96 1.03
CA ILE A 115 -9.73 11.02 1.38
C ILE A 115 -9.40 11.60 2.76
N VAL A 116 -9.29 12.92 2.81
CA VAL A 116 -9.07 13.73 4.02
C VAL A 116 -10.11 14.82 4.13
N ALA A 117 -10.13 15.56 5.24
CA ALA A 117 -11.19 16.54 5.53
C ALA A 117 -11.25 17.70 4.52
N ASP A 118 -10.12 18.01 3.88
CA ASP A 118 -9.95 19.05 2.87
C ASP A 118 -10.01 18.53 1.42
N SER A 119 -10.30 17.23 1.23
CA SER A 119 -10.47 16.64 -0.09
C SER A 119 -11.65 17.29 -0.84
N VAL A 120 -11.46 17.48 -2.15
CA VAL A 120 -12.49 17.98 -3.07
C VAL A 120 -12.90 16.82 -3.98
N PRO A 121 -14.16 16.35 -3.96
CA PRO A 121 -14.58 15.12 -4.65
C PRO A 121 -14.13 15.04 -6.11
N GLU A 122 -14.25 16.13 -6.86
CA GLU A 122 -13.89 16.19 -8.27
C GLU A 122 -12.38 16.03 -8.49
N ARG A 123 -11.55 16.52 -7.55
CA ARG A 123 -10.09 16.38 -7.61
C ARG A 123 -9.66 14.95 -7.29
N GLU A 124 -10.29 14.34 -6.30
CA GLU A 124 -10.01 12.94 -5.92
C GLU A 124 -10.42 11.98 -7.06
N GLU A 125 -11.58 12.21 -7.68
CA GLU A 125 -12.00 11.44 -8.86
C GLU A 125 -10.98 11.59 -9.99
N GLN A 126 -10.55 12.82 -10.29
CA GLN A 126 -9.55 13.08 -11.31
C GLN A 126 -8.22 12.35 -11.01
N GLU A 127 -7.78 12.33 -9.75
CA GLU A 127 -6.58 11.60 -9.34
C GLU A 127 -6.70 10.09 -9.61
N THR A 128 -7.86 9.48 -9.31
CA THR A 128 -8.07 8.05 -9.62
C THR A 128 -7.99 7.77 -11.13
N ARG A 129 -8.56 8.66 -11.95
CA ARG A 129 -8.52 8.56 -13.42
C ARG A 129 -7.09 8.71 -13.95
N ASP A 130 -6.31 9.64 -13.40
CA ASP A 130 -4.93 9.86 -13.80
C ASP A 130 -4.04 8.67 -13.41
N LYS A 131 -4.22 8.09 -12.22
CA LYS A 131 -3.54 6.86 -11.80
C LYS A 131 -3.89 5.66 -12.70
N ALA A 132 -5.16 5.53 -13.10
CA ALA A 132 -5.61 4.45 -13.98
C ALA A 132 -5.16 4.63 -15.44
N ARG A 133 -4.99 5.88 -15.92
CA ARG A 133 -4.61 6.18 -17.32
C ARG A 133 -3.33 5.47 -17.75
N ALA A 134 -2.34 5.38 -16.86
CA ALA A 134 -1.08 4.68 -17.14
C ALA A 134 -1.31 3.22 -17.57
N PHE A 135 -2.29 2.54 -16.98
CA PHE A 135 -2.63 1.16 -17.35
C PHE A 135 -3.32 1.07 -18.70
N PHE A 136 -4.25 1.98 -19.00
CA PHE A 136 -4.94 1.97 -20.28
C PHE A 136 -4.00 2.23 -21.46
N VAL A 137 -2.92 2.99 -21.25
CA VAL A 137 -1.86 3.15 -22.26
C VAL A 137 -1.11 1.82 -22.45
N ALA A 138 -0.71 1.17 -21.35
CA ALA A 138 0.07 -0.07 -21.40
C ALA A 138 -0.69 -1.25 -22.02
N VAL A 139 -2.01 -1.36 -21.80
CA VAL A 139 -2.84 -2.45 -22.34
C VAL A 139 -3.21 -2.25 -23.82
N LYS A 140 -3.16 -1.01 -24.33
CA LYS A 140 -3.47 -0.70 -25.73
C LYS A 140 -2.27 -0.85 -26.67
N ALA A 141 -1.05 -0.92 -26.13
CA ALA A 141 0.19 -1.12 -26.87
C ALA A 141 0.41 -2.60 -27.17
#